data_AF-A0A9D6JHN0-F1
#
_entry.id   AF-A0A9D6JHN0-F1
#
_cell.length_a   1.000
_cell.length_b   1.000
_cell.length_c   1.000
_cell.angle_alpha   90.00
_cell.angle_beta   90.00
_cell.angle_gamma   90.00
#
_symmetry.space_group_name_H-M   'P 1'
#
loop_
_entity.id
_entity.type
_entity.pdbx_description
1 polymer ?
#
loop_
_entity_poly.entity_id
_entity_poly.type
_entity_poly.pdbx_seq_one_letter_code
_entity_poly.pdbx_strand_id
1 'polypeptide(L)'
;MAIPRLCLNTITIPGSLPEQIAATTAAGFAGIGIWAKDVQECPGGAAAAHRLIRERGLAVPEFLVLREFQGVTPERRAQAFAEAEVPFGLMRGIGTDTLLACGTTAPGTDRDLDAAAQDLRDLGDLAGRHGMRIAYEFLAWAAWIKDIATAWEVVRRADRENVGLILDTFHIFLAGSRLEDLEP
;
A
#
# COMPACT_ATOMS: atom_id res chain seq x y z
N MET A 1 1.95 -9.46 16.53
CA MET A 1 1.13 -8.48 17.28
C MET A 1 -0.23 -8.40 16.59
N ALA A 2 -1.32 -8.19 17.32
CA ALA A 2 -2.62 -7.96 16.69
C ALA A 2 -2.61 -6.62 15.93
N ILE A 3 -3.22 -6.57 14.75
CA ILE A 3 -3.38 -5.31 14.01
C ILE A 3 -4.29 -4.39 14.84
N PRO A 4 -3.85 -3.17 15.20
CA PRO A 4 -4.65 -2.27 16.01
C PRO A 4 -5.88 -1.79 15.25
N ARG A 5 -6.98 -1.55 15.99
CA ARG A 5 -8.27 -1.12 15.39
C ARG A 5 -8.21 0.29 14.80
N LEU A 6 -7.31 1.14 15.30
CA LEU A 6 -7.18 2.53 14.88
C LEU A 6 -5.71 2.90 14.72
N CYS A 7 -5.40 3.45 13.55
CA CYS A 7 -4.05 3.89 13.16
C CYS A 7 -4.12 5.30 12.58
N LEU A 8 -2.98 5.99 12.55
CA LEU A 8 -2.84 7.30 11.90
C LEU A 8 -1.82 7.20 10.77
N ASN A 9 -2.17 7.60 9.56
CA ASN A 9 -1.22 7.66 8.45
C ASN A 9 -0.38 8.94 8.55
N THR A 10 0.93 8.87 8.28
CA THR A 10 1.83 10.02 8.36
C THR A 10 1.41 11.17 7.44
N ILE A 11 0.73 10.89 6.32
CA ILE A 11 0.23 11.94 5.42
C ILE A 11 -0.82 12.85 6.06
N THR A 12 -1.50 12.39 7.12
CA THR A 12 -2.59 13.10 7.79
C THR A 12 -2.11 14.29 8.62
N ILE A 13 -0.85 14.27 9.06
CA ILE A 13 -0.28 15.30 9.95
C ILE A 13 1.06 15.82 9.41
N PRO A 14 1.33 17.14 9.46
CA PRO A 14 2.60 17.68 9.02
C PRO A 14 3.72 17.34 10.02
N GLY A 15 4.97 17.47 9.56
CA GLY A 15 6.16 17.35 10.41
C GLY A 15 7.07 16.22 9.96
N SER A 16 8.22 16.11 10.63
CA SER A 16 9.17 15.02 10.45
C SER A 16 8.64 13.72 11.04
N LEU A 17 9.14 12.57 10.56
CA LEU A 17 8.72 11.26 11.07
C LEU A 17 8.80 11.13 12.61
N PRO A 18 9.86 11.62 13.31
CA PRO A 18 9.88 11.61 14.78
C PRO A 18 8.75 12.42 15.43
N GLU A 19 8.40 13.58 14.88
CA GLU A 19 7.30 14.40 15.39
C GLU A 19 5.95 13.72 15.16
N GLN A 20 5.76 13.13 13.98
CA GLN A 20 4.56 12.38 13.64
C GLN A 20 4.38 11.14 14.53
N ILE A 21 5.45 10.39 14.81
CA ILE A 21 5.44 9.25 15.76
C ILE A 21 5.08 9.72 17.17
N ALA A 22 5.66 10.83 17.63
CA ALA A 22 5.37 11.39 18.95
C ALA A 22 3.90 11.83 19.06
N ALA A 23 3.38 12.54 18.05
CA ALA A 23 1.99 12.97 17.99
C ALA A 23 1.01 11.79 17.95
N THR A 24 1.30 10.79 17.12
CA THR A 24 0.49 9.55 16.99
C THR A 24 0.39 8.83 18.33
N THR A 25 1.52 8.67 19.02
CA THR A 25 1.56 8.03 20.35
C THR A 25 0.82 8.87 21.39
N ALA A 26 1.04 10.19 21.41
CA ALA A 26 0.41 11.10 22.37
C ALA A 26 -1.12 11.16 22.21
N ALA A 27 -1.62 10.99 20.99
CA ALA A 27 -3.05 10.90 20.70
C ALA A 27 -3.66 9.51 21.00
N GLY A 28 -2.86 8.54 21.46
CA GLY A 28 -3.32 7.23 21.90
C GLY A 28 -3.53 6.20 20.79
N PHE A 29 -3.04 6.47 19.58
CA PHE A 29 -3.06 5.48 18.50
C PHE A 29 -2.05 4.36 18.78
N ALA A 30 -2.44 3.13 18.42
CA ALA A 30 -1.59 1.95 18.57
C ALA A 30 -0.88 1.56 17.25
N GLY A 31 -1.14 2.26 16.15
CA GLY A 31 -0.49 2.03 14.87
C GLY A 31 -0.30 3.28 14.03
N ILE A 32 0.67 3.23 13.13
CA ILE A 32 1.05 4.32 12.23
C ILE A 32 1.26 3.80 10.81
N GLY A 33 0.54 4.35 9.84
CA GLY A 33 0.77 4.10 8.41
C GLY A 33 1.90 4.99 7.91
N ILE A 34 2.88 4.43 7.20
CA ILE A 34 4.14 5.13 6.91
C ILE A 34 4.38 5.21 5.40
N TRP A 35 4.79 6.38 4.91
CA TRP A 35 5.30 6.53 3.55
C TRP A 35 6.81 6.28 3.49
N ALA A 36 7.27 5.68 2.39
CA ALA A 36 8.68 5.42 2.15
C ALA A 36 9.54 6.68 2.26
N LYS A 37 9.03 7.81 1.76
CA LYS A 37 9.70 9.12 1.85
C LYS A 37 9.98 9.52 3.30
N ASP A 38 9.04 9.28 4.23
CA ASP A 38 9.17 9.71 5.62
C ASP A 38 10.30 8.92 6.32
N VAL A 39 10.50 7.67 5.92
CA VAL A 39 11.63 6.84 6.39
C VAL A 39 12.95 7.29 5.78
N GLN A 40 12.95 7.65 4.49
CA GLN A 40 14.14 8.14 3.78
C GLN A 40 14.60 9.51 4.31
N GLU A 41 13.66 10.39 4.64
CA GLU A 41 13.89 11.74 5.17
C GLU A 41 14.09 11.76 6.69
N CYS A 42 13.80 10.65 7.38
CA CYS A 42 13.98 10.54 8.83
C CYS A 42 15.43 10.85 9.22
N PRO A 43 15.68 11.79 10.16
CA PRO A 43 17.01 11.99 10.72
C PRO A 43 17.58 10.69 11.29
N GLY A 44 18.78 10.31 10.83
CA GLY A 44 19.39 9.02 11.19
C GLY A 44 18.89 7.81 10.39
N GLY A 45 18.08 8.04 9.35
CA GLY A 45 17.62 7.06 8.37
C GLY A 45 16.70 5.96 8.91
N ALA A 46 16.55 4.91 8.12
CA ALA A 46 15.62 3.80 8.41
C ALA A 46 15.84 3.11 9.75
N ALA A 47 17.09 2.99 10.21
CA ALA A 47 17.41 2.40 11.51
C ALA A 47 16.90 3.26 12.68
N ALA A 48 16.94 4.60 12.55
CA ALA A 48 16.39 5.50 13.54
C ALA A 48 14.87 5.46 13.54
N ALA A 49 14.24 5.47 12.36
CA ALA A 49 12.79 5.31 12.20
C ALA A 49 12.30 4.03 12.89
N HIS A 50 12.93 2.88 12.60
CA HIS A 50 12.57 1.60 13.23
C HIS A 50 12.67 1.66 14.76
N ARG A 51 13.78 2.19 15.28
CA ARG A 51 13.99 2.31 16.73
C ARG A 51 12.88 3.13 17.37
N LEU A 52 12.52 4.28 16.80
CA LEU A 52 11.46 5.15 17.32
C LEU A 52 10.10 4.46 17.32
N ILE A 53 9.72 3.79 16.23
CA ILE A 53 8.46 3.04 16.12
C ILE A 53 8.39 1.95 17.19
N ARG A 54 9.47 1.17 17.33
CA ARG A 54 9.56 0.06 18.28
C ARG A 54 9.54 0.53 19.73
N GLU A 55 10.28 1.58 20.07
CA GLU A 55 10.31 2.15 21.43
C GLU A 55 8.96 2.69 21.88
N ARG A 56 8.11 3.13 20.93
CA ARG A 56 6.74 3.58 21.20
C ARG A 56 5.71 2.45 21.14
N GLY A 57 6.12 1.23 20.75
CA GLY A 57 5.23 0.09 20.64
C GLY A 57 4.16 0.22 19.56
N LEU A 58 4.42 1.04 18.52
CA LEU A 58 3.48 1.24 17.42
C LEU A 58 3.54 0.07 16.43
N ALA A 59 2.39 -0.43 16.01
CA ALA A 59 2.30 -1.29 14.84
C ALA A 59 2.39 -0.47 13.54
N VAL A 60 2.89 -1.08 12.47
CA VAL A 60 2.93 -0.46 11.13
C VAL A 60 2.06 -1.32 10.21
N PRO A 61 0.74 -1.04 10.12
CA PRO A 61 -0.19 -1.90 9.37
C PRO A 61 0.00 -1.81 7.85
N GLU A 62 0.58 -0.72 7.35
CA GLU A 62 0.76 -0.46 5.93
C GLU A 62 2.01 0.39 5.67
N PHE A 63 2.58 0.20 4.49
CA PHE A 63 3.70 0.98 3.96
C PHE A 63 3.36 1.50 2.57
N LEU A 64 3.53 2.80 2.35
CA LEU A 64 3.08 3.51 1.16
C LEU A 64 4.27 3.99 0.33
N VAL A 65 4.25 3.97 -1.00
CA VAL A 65 3.25 3.40 -1.92
C VAL A 65 3.96 2.96 -3.21
N LEU A 66 3.49 1.88 -3.81
CA LEU A 66 3.84 1.50 -5.18
C LEU A 66 2.80 2.06 -6.16
N ARG A 67 3.26 2.61 -7.30
CA ARG A 67 2.40 3.24 -8.31
C ARG A 67 2.73 2.75 -9.71
N GLU A 68 1.78 2.90 -10.62
CA GLU A 68 1.97 2.77 -12.07
C GLU A 68 2.60 1.41 -12.46
N PHE A 69 2.01 0.32 -12.00
CA PHE A 69 2.53 -1.04 -12.20
C PHE A 69 1.67 -1.91 -13.13
N GLN A 70 0.35 -1.70 -13.11
CA GLN A 70 -0.63 -2.46 -13.89
C GLN A 70 -1.12 -1.69 -15.11
N GLY A 71 -1.34 -2.41 -16.21
CA GLY A 71 -1.88 -1.86 -17.46
C GLY A 71 -0.99 -0.79 -18.10
N VAL A 72 0.30 -0.76 -17.76
CA VAL A 72 1.31 0.16 -18.32
C VAL A 72 2.13 -0.54 -19.40
N THR A 73 3.02 0.19 -20.08
CA THR A 73 3.93 -0.43 -21.06
C THR A 73 4.84 -1.46 -20.37
N PRO A 74 5.34 -2.48 -21.10
CA PRO A 74 6.26 -3.47 -20.53
C PRO A 74 7.48 -2.87 -19.84
N GLU A 75 8.03 -1.78 -20.38
CA GLU A 75 9.18 -1.07 -19.81
C GLU A 75 8.83 -0.42 -18.47
N ARG A 76 7.69 0.28 -18.40
CA ARG A 76 7.26 0.92 -17.16
C ARG A 76 6.90 -0.11 -16.10
N ARG A 77 6.27 -1.22 -16.50
CA ARG A 77 5.98 -2.36 -15.62
C ARG A 77 7.26 -2.93 -15.02
N ALA A 78 8.28 -3.21 -15.84
CA ALA A 78 9.56 -3.71 -15.36
C ALA A 78 10.21 -2.74 -14.35
N GLN A 79 10.11 -1.43 -14.61
CA GLN A 79 10.59 -0.41 -13.68
C GLN A 79 9.80 -0.40 -12.37
N ALA A 80 8.47 -0.46 -12.41
CA ALA A 80 7.63 -0.52 -11.21
C ALA A 80 7.94 -1.74 -10.33
N PHE A 81 8.21 -2.89 -10.94
CA PHE A 81 8.58 -4.10 -10.22
C PHE A 81 9.96 -3.98 -9.55
N ALA A 82 10.92 -3.36 -10.23
CA ALA A 82 12.21 -3.03 -9.61
C ALA A 82 12.05 -2.02 -8.45
N GLU A 83 11.19 -1.02 -8.61
CA GLU A 83 10.85 -0.06 -7.56
C GLU A 83 10.14 -0.72 -6.37
N ALA A 84 9.33 -1.76 -6.59
CA ALA A 84 8.64 -2.51 -5.52
C ALA A 84 9.60 -3.29 -4.61
N GLU A 85 10.77 -3.72 -5.12
CA GLU A 85 11.76 -4.42 -4.30
C GLU A 85 12.48 -3.52 -3.30
N VAL A 86 12.71 -2.26 -3.67
CA VAL A 86 13.40 -1.25 -2.85
C VAL A 86 12.76 -1.11 -1.44
N PRO A 87 11.44 -0.91 -1.29
CA PRO A 87 10.83 -0.76 0.02
C PRO A 87 10.82 -2.05 0.85
N PHE A 88 10.91 -3.26 0.29
CA PHE A 88 10.86 -4.50 1.08
C PHE A 88 11.97 -4.59 2.13
N GLY A 89 13.16 -4.04 1.85
CA GLY A 89 14.24 -3.94 2.83
C GLY A 89 13.88 -3.00 3.98
N LEU A 90 13.29 -1.84 3.67
CA LEU A 90 12.84 -0.86 4.66
C LEU A 90 11.69 -1.40 5.51
N MET A 91 10.73 -2.08 4.88
CA MET A 91 9.57 -2.68 5.52
C MET A 91 9.97 -3.73 6.57
N ARG A 92 10.88 -4.65 6.22
CA ARG A 92 11.50 -5.57 7.19
C ARG A 92 12.15 -4.81 8.33
N GLY A 93 12.89 -3.75 7.98
CA GLY A 93 13.56 -2.88 8.94
C GLY A 93 12.59 -2.31 9.97
N ILE A 94 11.43 -1.81 9.56
CA ILE A 94 10.45 -1.16 10.46
C ILE A 94 9.40 -2.11 11.05
N GLY A 95 9.42 -3.40 10.66
CA GLY A 95 8.53 -4.43 11.20
C GLY A 95 7.15 -4.49 10.57
N THR A 96 7.03 -4.12 9.29
CA THR A 96 5.81 -4.29 8.49
C THR A 96 6.02 -5.27 7.35
N ASP A 97 4.94 -5.89 6.91
CA ASP A 97 4.91 -6.86 5.82
C ASP A 97 3.98 -6.44 4.68
N THR A 98 3.31 -5.27 4.75
CA THR A 98 2.25 -4.89 3.80
C THR A 98 2.62 -3.65 3.01
N LEU A 99 2.78 -3.81 1.69
CA LEU A 99 3.00 -2.71 0.75
C LEU A 99 1.66 -2.32 0.13
N LEU A 100 1.30 -1.04 0.21
CA LEU A 100 0.18 -0.48 -0.52
C LEU A 100 0.58 -0.25 -1.97
N ALA A 101 -0.16 -0.83 -2.91
CA ALA A 101 -0.03 -0.58 -4.33
C ALA A 101 -1.33 0.08 -4.84
N CYS A 102 -1.23 1.26 -5.45
CA CYS A 102 -2.42 2.00 -5.86
C CYS A 102 -2.75 1.81 -7.36
N GLY A 103 -4.00 2.10 -7.72
CA GLY A 103 -4.48 2.19 -9.09
C GLY A 103 -3.58 3.05 -9.99
N THR A 104 -3.26 2.56 -11.20
CA THR A 104 -2.51 3.31 -12.23
C THR A 104 -3.34 4.52 -12.67
N THR A 105 -2.71 5.68 -12.68
CA THR A 105 -3.32 6.96 -13.09
C THR A 105 -2.86 7.44 -14.47
N ALA A 106 -1.79 6.85 -15.01
CA ALA A 106 -1.27 7.22 -16.32
C ALA A 106 -2.30 7.07 -17.44
N PRO A 107 -2.35 8.00 -18.41
CA PRO A 107 -3.21 7.85 -19.59
C PRO A 107 -2.75 6.67 -20.44
N GLY A 108 -3.70 6.05 -21.15
CA GLY A 108 -3.41 4.92 -22.03
C GLY A 108 -3.26 3.58 -21.30
N THR A 109 -3.69 3.49 -20.04
CA THR A 109 -3.75 2.22 -19.31
C THR A 109 -4.55 1.19 -20.08
N ASP A 110 -3.97 0.01 -20.27
CA ASP A 110 -4.67 -1.13 -20.82
C ASP A 110 -5.84 -1.51 -19.90
N ARG A 111 -6.99 -1.79 -20.51
CA ARG A 111 -8.25 -2.09 -19.82
C ARG A 111 -8.62 -3.56 -19.89
N ASP A 112 -7.60 -4.40 -19.99
CA ASP A 112 -7.73 -5.85 -19.96
C ASP A 112 -7.65 -6.35 -18.51
N LEU A 113 -8.74 -7.02 -18.10
CA LEU A 113 -8.93 -7.52 -16.75
C LEU A 113 -7.99 -8.67 -16.41
N ASP A 114 -7.71 -9.54 -17.37
CA ASP A 114 -6.83 -10.68 -17.19
C ASP A 114 -5.37 -10.22 -17.15
N ALA A 115 -5.00 -9.22 -17.95
CA ALA A 115 -3.68 -8.58 -17.88
C ALA A 115 -3.45 -7.90 -16.53
N ALA A 116 -4.41 -7.12 -16.03
CA ALA A 116 -4.30 -6.48 -14.72
C ALA A 116 -4.23 -7.51 -13.57
N ALA A 117 -5.00 -8.59 -13.67
CA ALA A 117 -4.93 -9.69 -12.72
C ALA A 117 -3.57 -10.41 -12.77
N GLN A 118 -2.99 -10.58 -13.96
CA GLN A 118 -1.65 -11.14 -14.13
C GLN A 118 -0.57 -10.22 -13.53
N ASP A 119 -0.69 -8.90 -13.72
CA ASP A 119 0.23 -7.93 -13.12
C ASP A 119 0.19 -8.00 -11.59
N LEU A 120 -1.01 -8.07 -11.01
CA LEU A 120 -1.16 -8.18 -9.57
C LEU A 120 -0.71 -9.55 -9.03
N ARG A 121 -0.94 -10.64 -9.79
CA ARG A 121 -0.44 -11.99 -9.49
C ARG A 121 1.09 -12.01 -9.43
N ASP A 122 1.75 -11.46 -10.44
CA ASP A 122 3.20 -11.40 -10.52
C ASP A 122 3.80 -10.52 -9.40
N LEU A 123 3.13 -9.42 -9.07
CA LEU A 123 3.52 -8.56 -7.95
C LEU A 123 3.36 -9.30 -6.60
N GLY A 124 2.29 -10.08 -6.45
CA GLY A 124 2.08 -10.98 -5.31
C GLY A 124 3.18 -12.04 -5.21
N ASP A 125 3.55 -12.68 -6.33
CA ASP A 125 4.66 -13.65 -6.38
C ASP A 125 6.00 -13.01 -6.00
N LEU A 126 6.24 -11.77 -6.46
CA LEU A 126 7.41 -10.99 -6.06
C LEU A 126 7.41 -10.71 -4.56
N ALA A 127 6.33 -10.16 -4.02
CA ALA A 127 6.20 -9.88 -2.59
C ALA A 127 6.36 -11.15 -1.74
N GLY A 128 5.78 -12.26 -2.19
CA GLY A 128 5.82 -13.56 -1.50
C GLY A 128 7.25 -14.08 -1.31
N ARG A 129 8.13 -13.92 -2.32
CA ARG A 129 9.57 -14.27 -2.20
C ARG A 129 10.30 -13.49 -1.09
N HIS A 130 9.73 -12.37 -0.65
CA HIS A 130 10.27 -11.51 0.39
C HIS A 130 9.52 -11.60 1.72
N GLY A 131 8.51 -12.48 1.83
CA GLY A 131 7.63 -12.56 2.99
C GLY A 131 6.72 -11.34 3.14
N MET A 132 6.37 -10.69 2.03
CA MET A 132 5.57 -9.47 1.97
C MET A 132 4.19 -9.75 1.37
N ARG A 133 3.25 -8.86 1.68
CA ARG A 133 1.86 -8.81 1.22
C ARG A 133 1.63 -7.54 0.42
N ILE A 134 0.73 -7.61 -0.54
CA ILE A 134 0.27 -6.48 -1.35
C ILE A 134 -1.15 -6.13 -0.93
N ALA A 135 -1.35 -4.87 -0.64
CA ALA A 135 -2.66 -4.30 -0.42
C ALA A 135 -2.98 -3.36 -1.58
N TYR A 136 -3.86 -3.81 -2.47
CA TYR A 136 -4.24 -3.07 -3.67
C TYR A 136 -5.34 -2.06 -3.34
N GLU A 137 -5.08 -0.79 -3.64
CA GLU A 137 -6.02 0.31 -3.46
C GLU A 137 -6.45 0.85 -4.82
N PHE A 138 -7.75 0.80 -5.11
CA PHE A 138 -8.28 1.52 -6.28
C PHE A 138 -8.36 3.01 -5.96
N LEU A 139 -8.10 3.85 -6.97
CA LEU A 139 -8.25 5.29 -6.84
C LEU A 139 -9.45 5.73 -7.66
N ALA A 140 -10.33 6.56 -7.10
CA ALA A 140 -11.49 7.07 -7.84
C ALA A 140 -11.12 7.85 -9.13
N TRP A 141 -9.88 8.34 -9.21
CA TRP A 141 -9.30 9.00 -10.38
C TRP A 141 -8.26 8.15 -11.13
N ALA A 142 -8.13 6.85 -10.84
CA ALA A 142 -7.31 5.94 -11.64
C ALA A 142 -7.71 6.04 -13.12
N ALA A 143 -6.85 5.65 -14.05
CA ALA A 143 -7.20 5.71 -15.48
C ALA A 143 -8.33 4.74 -15.86
N TRP A 144 -8.51 3.66 -15.08
CA TRP A 144 -9.48 2.62 -15.37
C TRP A 144 -10.11 1.97 -14.13
N ILE A 145 -9.34 1.29 -13.27
CA ILE A 145 -9.88 0.56 -12.09
C ILE A 145 -10.23 1.59 -11.00
N LYS A 146 -11.49 2.02 -10.99
CA LYS A 146 -11.98 3.15 -10.17
C LYS A 146 -13.01 2.77 -9.11
N ASP A 147 -13.47 1.52 -9.10
CA ASP A 147 -14.54 1.05 -8.23
C ASP A 147 -14.14 -0.26 -7.52
N ILE A 148 -14.84 -0.55 -6.42
CA ILE A 148 -14.61 -1.73 -5.60
C ILE A 148 -14.80 -3.02 -6.42
N ALA A 149 -15.86 -3.12 -7.23
CA ALA A 149 -16.21 -4.33 -7.95
C ALA A 149 -15.08 -4.77 -8.90
N THR A 150 -14.57 -3.82 -9.70
CA THR A 150 -13.48 -4.08 -10.65
C THR A 150 -12.19 -4.40 -9.92
N ALA A 151 -11.87 -3.66 -8.84
CA ALA A 151 -10.67 -3.92 -8.06
C ALA A 151 -10.70 -5.30 -7.39
N TRP A 152 -11.85 -5.70 -6.87
CA TRP A 152 -12.06 -7.00 -6.25
C TRP A 152 -11.95 -8.14 -7.25
N GLU A 153 -12.55 -7.98 -8.43
CA GLU A 153 -12.45 -8.99 -9.48
C GLU A 153 -10.99 -9.20 -9.94
N VAL A 154 -10.19 -8.12 -10.05
CA VAL A 154 -8.75 -8.21 -10.33
C VAL A 154 -8.01 -8.98 -9.22
N VAL A 155 -8.26 -8.67 -7.95
CA VAL A 155 -7.65 -9.37 -6.81
C VAL A 155 -8.04 -10.86 -6.80
N ARG A 156 -9.32 -11.16 -7.01
CA ARG A 156 -9.84 -12.53 -7.04
C ARG A 156 -9.21 -13.34 -8.18
N ARG A 157 -9.04 -12.74 -9.37
CA ARG A 157 -8.36 -13.38 -10.52
C ARG A 157 -6.85 -13.48 -10.32
N ALA A 158 -6.23 -12.59 -9.55
CA ALA A 158 -4.81 -12.70 -9.23
C ALA A 158 -4.52 -13.95 -8.39
N ASP A 159 -5.48 -14.39 -7.56
CA ASP A 159 -5.47 -15.68 -6.87
C ASP A 159 -4.15 -15.93 -6.10
N ARG A 160 -3.90 -15.03 -5.15
CA ARG A 160 -2.73 -15.05 -4.27
C ARG A 160 -3.15 -14.72 -2.83
N GLU A 161 -2.81 -15.59 -1.89
CA GLU A 161 -3.14 -15.41 -0.47
C GLU A 161 -2.51 -14.15 0.15
N ASN A 162 -1.40 -13.68 -0.42
CA ASN A 162 -0.69 -12.48 0.03
C ASN A 162 -1.09 -11.20 -0.74
N VAL A 163 -2.17 -11.23 -1.50
CA VAL A 163 -2.73 -10.07 -2.22
C VAL A 163 -4.15 -9.82 -1.73
N GLY A 164 -4.44 -8.60 -1.32
CA GLY A 164 -5.77 -8.18 -0.89
C GLY A 164 -6.11 -6.76 -1.30
N LEU A 165 -7.25 -6.24 -0.80
CA LEU A 165 -7.69 -4.87 -1.03
C LEU A 165 -7.42 -3.97 0.19
N ILE A 166 -7.13 -2.69 -0.08
CA ILE A 166 -7.39 -1.59 0.84
C ILE A 166 -8.68 -0.88 0.43
N LEU A 167 -9.54 -0.66 1.41
CA LEU A 167 -10.82 0.01 1.24
C LEU A 167 -10.72 1.42 1.83
N ASP A 168 -10.42 2.39 0.99
CA ASP A 168 -10.42 3.80 1.36
C ASP A 168 -11.82 4.40 1.21
N THR A 169 -12.42 4.87 2.32
CA THR A 169 -13.78 5.44 2.32
C THR A 169 -13.96 6.65 1.41
N PHE A 170 -12.91 7.44 1.17
CA PHE A 170 -12.93 8.57 0.24
C PHE A 170 -13.03 8.07 -1.22
N HIS A 171 -12.27 7.04 -1.60
CA HIS A 171 -12.36 6.46 -2.93
C HIS A 171 -13.69 5.74 -3.16
N ILE A 172 -14.18 5.01 -2.16
CA ILE A 172 -15.51 4.38 -2.19
C ILE A 172 -16.59 5.44 -2.44
N PHE A 173 -16.57 6.53 -1.68
CA PHE A 173 -17.55 7.60 -1.82
C PHE A 173 -17.51 8.26 -3.19
N LEU A 174 -16.32 8.62 -3.70
CA LEU A 174 -16.19 9.27 -5.00
C LEU A 174 -16.54 8.36 -6.18
N ALA A 175 -16.29 7.07 -6.05
CA ALA A 175 -16.63 6.08 -7.07
C ALA A 175 -18.12 5.72 -7.09
N GLY A 176 -18.87 6.08 -6.03
CA GLY A 176 -20.25 5.61 -5.83
C GLY A 176 -20.33 4.09 -5.59
N SER A 177 -19.23 3.45 -5.20
CA SER A 177 -19.18 2.03 -4.87
C SER A 177 -19.80 1.75 -3.51
N ARG A 178 -20.18 0.49 -3.27
CA ARG A 178 -20.73 0.04 -1.99
C ARG A 178 -20.04 -1.24 -1.54
N LEU A 179 -20.06 -1.52 -0.24
CA LEU A 179 -19.41 -2.72 0.30
C LEU A 179 -20.05 -4.01 -0.22
N GLU A 180 -21.33 -3.99 -0.60
CA GLU A 180 -22.01 -5.14 -1.21
C GLU A 180 -21.41 -5.52 -2.57
N ASP A 181 -20.62 -4.64 -3.19
CA ASP A 181 -19.94 -4.91 -4.46
C ASP A 181 -18.71 -5.85 -4.28
N LEU A 182 -18.41 -6.25 -3.03
CA LEU A 182 -17.43 -7.29 -2.69
C LEU A 182 -18.03 -8.71 -2.72
N GLU A 183 -19.35 -8.83 -2.79
CA GLU A 183 -20.01 -10.13 -2.84
C GLU A 183 -19.85 -10.76 -4.25
N PRO A 184 -19.68 -12.10 -4.35
CA PRO A 184 -19.51 -12.81 -5.62
C PRO A 184 -20.72 -12.76 -6.56
#